data_AF-A0A2S6IBJ7-F1
#
_entry.id   AF-A0A2S6IBJ7-F1
#
_cell.length_a   1.000
_cell.length_b   1.000
_cell.length_c   1.000
_cell.angle_alpha   90.00
_cell.angle_beta   90.00
_cell.angle_gamma   90.00
#
_symmetry.space_group_name_H-M   'P 1'
#
loop_
_entity.id
_entity.type
_entity.pdbx_description
1 polymer ?
#
loop_
_entity_poly.entity_id
_entity_poly.type
_entity_poly.pdbx_seq_one_letter_code
_entity_poly.pdbx_strand_id
1 'polypeptide(L)'
;MKEKNYQTLRDALDRLPRYEGDARCWSAIKAMLDDAAEGATARLADRLPTYAPPPAVWNGVNKGLDVTKRAPVRRLPRRWASMAAAVAVVVSFSVVFLTYNPGPEVSYAYSRETAPPPVVADWDNDETSFNRARLEVAQRNEPHLNNLGHELDELTSAREEVKAMLVAYGEDPGIVRQLAEIERERNDVYRRIIVEL
;
A
#
# COMPACT_ATOMS: atom_id res chain seq x y z
N MET A 1 -31.25 26.49 14.34
CA MET A 1 -32.02 25.77 15.37
C MET A 1 -31.05 25.32 16.46
N LYS A 2 -31.30 25.61 17.74
CA LYS A 2 -30.43 25.17 18.84
C LYS A 2 -30.62 23.67 19.06
N GLU A 3 -29.53 22.92 18.99
CA GLU A 3 -29.53 21.47 19.17
C GLU A 3 -29.91 21.14 20.62
N LYS A 4 -31.09 20.53 20.82
CA LYS A 4 -31.67 20.32 22.16
C LYS A 4 -30.91 19.29 23.01
N ASN A 5 -30.09 18.45 22.39
CA ASN A 5 -29.37 17.35 23.04
C ASN A 5 -27.85 17.56 23.12
N TYR A 6 -27.35 18.75 22.77
CA TYR A 6 -25.91 19.04 22.80
C TYR A 6 -25.30 18.77 24.17
N GLN A 7 -25.96 19.23 25.23
CA GLN A 7 -25.49 19.04 26.62
C GLN A 7 -25.54 17.56 27.04
N THR A 8 -26.60 16.84 26.67
CA THR A 8 -26.73 15.41 26.95
C THR A 8 -25.65 14.58 26.27
N LEU A 9 -25.32 14.90 25.02
CA LEU A 9 -24.26 14.22 24.27
C LEU A 9 -22.87 14.55 24.85
N ARG A 10 -22.65 15.82 25.20
CA ARG A 10 -21.40 16.28 25.83
C ARG A 10 -21.17 15.58 27.16
N ASP A 11 -22.18 15.56 28.02
CA ASP A 11 -22.14 14.87 29.31
C ASP A 11 -21.94 13.37 29.17
N ALA A 12 -22.54 12.74 28.15
CA ALA A 12 -22.34 11.32 27.87
C ALA A 12 -20.91 11.01 27.41
N LEU A 13 -20.32 11.87 26.58
CA LEU A 13 -18.92 11.74 26.15
C LEU A 13 -17.94 11.96 27.30
N ASP A 14 -18.20 12.93 28.19
CA ASP A 14 -17.35 13.22 29.33
C ASP A 14 -17.42 12.13 30.42
N ARG A 15 -18.52 11.35 30.47
CA ARG A 15 -18.69 10.19 31.36
C ARG A 15 -18.10 8.89 30.83
N LEU A 16 -17.62 8.86 29.58
CA LEU A 16 -16.97 7.67 29.05
C LEU A 16 -15.67 7.43 29.83
N PRO A 17 -15.45 6.23 30.38
CA PRO A 17 -14.17 5.90 30.97
C PRO A 17 -13.09 6.01 29.89
N ARG A 18 -12.06 6.81 30.15
CA ARG A 18 -10.89 6.87 29.29
C ARG A 18 -10.04 5.65 29.58
N TYR A 19 -10.15 4.64 28.74
CA TYR A 19 -9.25 3.49 28.75
C TYR A 19 -7.99 3.83 27.95
N GLU A 20 -7.21 4.78 28.45
CA GLU A 20 -5.89 5.06 27.90
C GLU A 20 -4.87 4.34 28.78
N GLY A 21 -4.09 3.43 28.18
CA GLY A 21 -2.99 2.78 28.88
C GLY A 21 -1.93 3.80 29.27
N ASP A 22 -1.22 3.56 30.37
CA ASP A 22 -0.10 4.43 30.80
C ASP A 22 0.86 4.66 29.63
N ALA A 23 1.20 5.92 29.36
CA ALA A 23 2.11 6.30 28.28
C ALA A 23 3.46 5.57 28.39
N ARG A 24 3.88 5.24 29.62
CA ARG A 24 5.08 4.45 29.90
C ARG A 24 5.00 3.03 29.34
N CYS A 25 3.82 2.41 29.41
CA CYS A 25 3.59 1.08 28.83
C CYS A 25 3.74 1.12 27.32
N TRP A 26 3.18 2.14 26.66
CA TRP A 26 3.29 2.30 25.21
C TRP A 26 4.73 2.57 24.76
N SER A 27 5.47 3.42 25.49
CA SER A 27 6.88 3.66 25.18
C SER A 27 7.74 2.41 25.40
N ALA A 28 7.44 1.60 26.43
CA ALA A 28 8.16 0.36 26.69
C ALA A 28 7.89 -0.69 25.61
N ILE A 29 6.62 -0.85 25.19
CA ILE A 29 6.24 -1.73 24.08
C ILE A 29 6.97 -1.32 22.80
N LYS A 30 6.98 -0.02 22.49
CA LYS A 30 7.66 0.51 21.31
C LYS A 30 9.17 0.20 21.33
N ALA A 31 9.85 0.50 22.43
CA ALA A 31 11.27 0.21 22.59
C ALA A 31 11.58 -1.29 22.45
N MET A 32 10.75 -2.17 23.03
CA MET A 32 10.91 -3.62 22.89
C MET A 32 10.72 -4.11 21.44
N LEU A 33 9.80 -3.50 20.68
CA LEU A 33 9.58 -3.82 19.27
C LEU A 33 10.74 -3.31 18.38
N ASP A 34 11.26 -2.13 18.68
CA ASP A 34 12.38 -1.53 17.96
C ASP A 34 13.67 -2.34 18.22
N ASP A 35 13.95 -2.73 19.47
CA ASP A 35 15.08 -3.62 19.83
C ASP A 35 14.95 -5.02 19.18
N ALA A 36 13.74 -5.56 19.09
CA ALA A 36 13.48 -6.83 18.42
C ALA A 36 13.62 -6.74 16.89
N ALA A 37 13.50 -5.55 16.30
CA ALA A 37 13.68 -5.31 14.87
C ALA A 37 15.17 -5.18 14.49
N GLU A 38 16.00 -4.62 15.36
CA GLU A 38 17.45 -4.43 15.12
C GLU A 38 18.28 -5.68 15.46
N GLY A 39 17.84 -6.50 16.42
CA GLY A 39 18.53 -7.73 16.85
C GLY A 39 17.93 -9.01 16.26
N ALA A 40 18.51 -9.49 15.15
CA ALA A 40 18.39 -10.82 14.53
C ALA A 40 17.70 -11.94 15.35
N THR A 41 16.38 -11.88 15.52
CA THR A 41 15.55 -12.96 16.05
C THR A 41 14.37 -13.13 15.10
N ALA A 42 14.12 -14.38 14.71
CA ALA A 42 13.11 -14.78 13.73
C ALA A 42 11.86 -13.88 13.77
N ARG A 43 11.50 -13.33 12.60
CA ARG A 43 10.44 -12.31 12.46
C ARG A 43 9.25 -12.77 13.29
N LEU A 44 8.71 -11.90 14.15
CA LEU A 44 7.57 -12.24 15.03
C LEU A 44 6.41 -12.90 14.24
N ALA A 45 6.29 -12.55 12.95
CA ALA A 45 5.45 -13.17 11.94
C ALA A 45 5.58 -14.71 11.86
N ASP A 46 6.79 -15.25 11.99
CA ASP A 46 7.09 -16.68 11.88
C ASP A 46 6.68 -17.47 13.14
N ARG A 47 6.39 -16.77 14.25
CA ARG A 47 5.98 -17.36 15.54
C ARG A 47 4.51 -17.09 15.90
N LEU A 48 3.79 -16.34 15.06
CA LEU A 48 2.38 -16.03 15.28
C LEU A 48 1.53 -17.25 14.89
N PRO A 49 0.80 -17.87 15.83
CA PRO A 49 -0.12 -18.95 15.50
C PRO A 49 -1.26 -18.42 14.62
N THR A 50 -1.42 -19.01 13.44
CA THR A 50 -2.54 -18.74 12.54
C THR A 50 -3.81 -19.40 13.10
N TYR A 51 -4.56 -18.67 13.93
CA TYR A 51 -5.86 -19.13 14.39
C TYR A 51 -6.95 -18.75 13.39
N ALA A 52 -7.40 -19.73 12.59
CA ALA A 52 -8.66 -19.62 11.87
C ALA A 52 -9.78 -20.14 12.80
N PRO A 53 -10.78 -19.32 13.17
CA PRO A 53 -11.89 -19.79 13.99
C PRO A 53 -12.70 -20.86 13.23
N PRO A 54 -13.25 -21.88 13.93
CA PRO A 54 -14.06 -22.90 13.29
C PRO A 54 -15.25 -22.29 12.53
N PRO A 55 -15.61 -22.82 11.33
CA PRO A 55 -16.71 -22.30 10.52
C PRO A 55 -18.06 -22.20 11.26
N ALA A 56 -18.26 -23.04 12.28
CA ALA A 56 -19.44 -23.03 13.14
C ALA A 56 -19.65 -21.68 13.88
N VAL A 57 -18.57 -21.00 14.27
CA VAL A 57 -18.63 -19.70 14.96
C VAL A 57 -19.18 -18.64 14.01
N TRP A 58 -18.66 -18.60 12.78
CA TRP A 58 -19.14 -17.69 11.73
C TRP A 58 -20.59 -17.96 11.33
N ASN A 59 -20.96 -19.23 11.22
CA ASN A 59 -22.34 -19.64 10.91
C ASN A 59 -23.34 -19.23 12.01
N GLY A 60 -22.90 -19.21 13.28
CA GLY A 60 -23.71 -18.73 14.40
C GLY A 60 -23.99 -17.23 14.33
N VAL A 61 -22.98 -16.44 13.97
CA VAL A 61 -23.10 -14.98 13.81
C VAL A 61 -24.05 -14.63 12.66
N ASN A 62 -23.89 -15.27 11.50
CA ASN A 62 -24.78 -15.03 10.35
C ASN A 62 -26.24 -15.37 10.66
N LYS A 63 -26.49 -16.51 11.34
CA LYS A 63 -27.85 -16.86 11.78
C LYS A 63 -28.45 -15.85 12.75
N GLY A 64 -27.65 -15.21 13.59
CA GLY A 64 -28.13 -14.17 14.52
C GLY A 64 -28.58 -12.89 13.82
N LEU A 65 -27.97 -12.57 12.68
CA LEU A 65 -28.27 -11.37 11.89
C LEU A 65 -29.53 -11.52 11.03
N ASP A 66 -29.84 -12.73 10.57
CA ASP A 66 -31.02 -13.02 9.73
C ASP A 66 -32.35 -13.02 10.51
N VAL A 67 -32.32 -13.09 11.85
CA VAL A 67 -33.53 -13.08 12.68
C VAL A 67 -34.01 -11.64 12.91
N THR A 68 -34.35 -10.95 11.83
CA THR A 68 -35.26 -9.81 11.92
C THR A 68 -36.67 -10.35 12.18
N LYS A 69 -37.08 -10.36 13.45
CA LYS A 69 -38.43 -10.73 13.89
C LYS A 69 -39.46 -9.83 13.17
N ARG A 70 -40.02 -10.30 12.05
CA ARG A 70 -41.13 -9.61 11.36
C ARG A 70 -42.39 -9.78 12.19
N ALA A 71 -42.81 -8.70 12.82
CA ALA A 71 -44.09 -8.64 13.53
C ALA A 71 -45.27 -8.84 12.55
N PRO A 72 -46.36 -9.53 12.95
CA PRO A 72 -47.53 -9.72 12.10
C PRO A 72 -48.26 -8.40 11.87
N VAL A 73 -48.31 -7.95 10.62
CA VAL A 73 -48.95 -6.68 10.24
C VAL A 73 -50.45 -6.90 10.07
N ARG A 74 -51.24 -6.33 10.98
CA ARG A 74 -52.71 -6.35 10.91
C ARG A 74 -53.16 -5.36 9.81
N ARG A 75 -53.83 -5.86 8.77
CA ARG A 75 -54.23 -5.06 7.60
C ARG A 75 -55.48 -4.24 7.91
N LEU A 76 -55.36 -2.90 7.88
CA LEU A 76 -56.50 -1.98 7.90
C LEU A 76 -57.16 -1.87 6.51
N PRO A 77 -58.45 -1.49 6.41
CA PRO A 77 -59.15 -1.37 5.14
C PRO A 77 -58.53 -0.28 4.26
N ARG A 78 -58.22 -0.69 3.01
CA ARG A 78 -57.37 0.00 2.02
C ARG A 78 -57.78 1.46 1.70
N ARG A 79 -59.04 1.82 1.91
CA ARG A 79 -59.58 3.16 1.58
C ARG A 79 -59.14 4.26 2.57
N TRP A 80 -58.91 3.90 3.83
CA TRP A 80 -58.40 4.83 4.85
C TRP A 80 -56.86 4.84 4.86
N ALA A 81 -56.24 3.70 4.54
CA ALA A 81 -54.79 3.57 4.45
C ALA A 81 -54.19 4.38 3.29
N SER A 82 -54.86 4.50 2.14
CA SER A 82 -54.33 5.25 1.00
C SER A 82 -54.32 6.76 1.25
N MET A 83 -55.35 7.30 1.92
CA MET A 83 -55.44 8.72 2.23
C MET A 83 -54.47 9.12 3.35
N ALA A 84 -54.36 8.28 4.39
CA ALA A 84 -53.37 8.47 5.45
C ALA A 84 -51.93 8.35 4.93
N ALA A 85 -51.66 7.42 4.00
CA ALA A 85 -50.34 7.27 3.40
C ALA A 85 -49.94 8.48 2.55
N ALA A 86 -50.86 9.03 1.74
CA ALA A 86 -50.58 10.22 0.95
C ALA A 86 -50.26 11.44 1.83
N VAL A 87 -51.06 11.66 2.88
CA VAL A 87 -50.82 12.76 3.84
C VAL A 87 -49.51 12.54 4.61
N ALA A 88 -49.23 11.31 5.06
CA ALA A 88 -47.98 11.00 5.75
C ALA A 88 -46.75 11.20 4.85
N VAL A 89 -46.82 10.85 3.56
CA VAL A 89 -45.74 11.08 2.59
C VAL A 89 -45.51 12.56 2.37
N VAL A 90 -46.58 13.36 2.19
CA VAL A 90 -46.44 14.81 2.02
C VAL A 90 -45.88 15.46 3.28
N VAL A 91 -46.41 15.13 4.46
CA VAL A 91 -45.95 15.70 5.74
C VAL A 91 -44.50 15.29 6.04
N SER A 92 -44.14 14.02 5.84
CA SER A 92 -42.76 13.57 6.05
C SER A 92 -41.78 14.24 5.09
N PHE A 93 -42.16 14.38 3.81
CA PHE A 93 -41.34 15.09 2.83
C PHE A 93 -41.19 16.59 3.18
N SER A 94 -42.28 17.25 3.58
CA SER A 94 -42.25 18.66 4.01
C SER A 94 -41.39 18.85 5.26
N VAL A 95 -41.45 17.96 6.24
CA VAL A 95 -40.63 18.03 7.46
C VAL A 95 -39.15 17.83 7.12
N VAL A 96 -38.82 16.82 6.32
CA VAL A 96 -37.44 16.58 5.88
C VAL A 96 -36.90 17.78 5.10
N PHE A 97 -37.69 18.33 4.17
CA PHE A 97 -37.29 19.49 3.37
C PHE A 97 -37.09 20.75 4.23
N LEU A 98 -38.01 21.04 5.17
CA LEU A 98 -37.92 22.21 6.05
C LEU A 98 -36.81 22.09 7.12
N THR A 99 -36.40 20.88 7.47
CA THR A 99 -35.31 20.63 8.43
C THR A 99 -33.98 20.27 7.77
N TYR A 100 -33.93 20.28 6.44
CA TYR A 100 -32.74 19.95 5.68
C TYR A 100 -31.65 21.00 5.92
N ASN A 101 -30.70 20.66 6.79
CA ASN A 101 -29.43 21.36 6.90
C ASN A 101 -28.40 20.56 6.11
N PRO A 102 -27.81 21.10 5.03
CA PRO A 102 -26.82 20.39 4.22
C PRO A 102 -25.48 20.09 4.95
N GLY A 103 -25.42 20.27 6.27
CA GLY A 103 -24.20 20.13 7.06
C GLY A 103 -23.18 21.24 6.76
N PRO A 104 -22.12 21.36 7.56
CA PRO A 104 -21.00 22.23 7.22
C PRO A 104 -20.29 21.70 5.98
N GLU A 105 -20.02 22.57 5.01
CA GLU A 105 -19.23 22.25 3.82
C GLU A 105 -17.78 22.01 4.25
N VAL A 106 -17.41 20.74 4.40
CA VAL A 106 -16.05 20.35 4.81
C VAL A 106 -15.15 20.45 3.58
N SER A 107 -14.40 21.54 3.48
CA SER A 107 -13.33 21.69 2.51
C SER A 107 -12.14 20.83 2.93
N TYR A 108 -11.89 19.75 2.20
CA TYR A 108 -10.73 18.89 2.41
C TYR A 108 -9.52 19.48 1.67
N ALA A 109 -8.57 20.04 2.42
CA ALA A 109 -7.25 20.38 1.87
C ALA A 109 -6.45 19.09 1.70
N TYR A 110 -6.52 18.50 0.51
CA TYR A 110 -5.73 17.33 0.14
C TYR A 110 -4.44 17.78 -0.54
N SER A 111 -3.32 17.64 0.15
CA SER A 111 -1.99 17.80 -0.43
C SER A 111 -1.48 16.43 -0.85
N ARG A 112 -1.33 16.20 -2.15
CA ARG A 112 -0.67 15.01 -2.69
C ARG A 112 0.70 15.43 -3.17
N GLU A 113 1.74 14.87 -2.57
CA GLU A 113 3.08 14.95 -3.14
C GLU A 113 3.13 14.00 -4.35
N THR A 114 3.31 14.59 -5.53
CA THR A 114 3.54 13.81 -6.75
C THR A 114 4.98 13.30 -6.65
N ALA A 115 5.14 12.00 -6.39
CA ALA A 115 6.44 11.37 -6.50
C ALA A 115 6.99 11.68 -7.92
N PRO A 116 8.26 12.10 -8.04
CA PRO A 116 8.90 12.24 -9.33
C PRO A 116 8.65 10.93 -10.12
N PRO A 117 8.31 11.01 -11.41
CA PRO A 117 8.28 9.80 -12.23
C PRO A 117 9.61 9.06 -12.01
N PRO A 118 9.60 7.73 -11.82
CA PRO A 118 10.83 7.00 -11.71
C PRO A 118 11.68 7.40 -12.91
N VAL A 119 12.91 7.86 -12.63
CA VAL A 119 13.88 8.11 -13.69
C VAL A 119 14.18 6.74 -14.25
N VAL A 120 13.44 6.35 -15.29
CA VAL A 120 13.77 5.19 -16.10
C VAL A 120 15.02 5.61 -16.85
N ALA A 121 16.17 5.33 -16.25
CA ALA A 121 17.44 5.54 -16.92
C ALA A 121 17.42 4.71 -18.22
N ASP A 122 17.76 5.36 -19.33
CA ASP A 122 17.96 4.65 -20.59
C ASP A 122 19.27 3.87 -20.50
N TRP A 123 19.17 2.63 -20.02
CA TRP A 123 20.29 1.73 -19.79
C TRP A 123 20.98 1.27 -21.08
N ASP A 124 20.36 1.50 -22.24
CA ASP A 124 20.84 0.99 -23.53
C ASP A 124 21.66 2.04 -24.33
N ASN A 125 21.80 3.27 -23.82
CA ASN A 125 22.47 4.38 -24.54
C ASN A 125 23.94 4.07 -24.91
N ASP A 126 24.68 3.39 -24.04
CA ASP A 126 26.12 3.17 -24.20
C ASP A 126 26.48 1.82 -24.88
N GLU A 127 25.48 1.01 -25.27
CA GLU A 127 25.70 -0.34 -25.79
C GLU A 127 26.58 -0.37 -27.06
N THR A 128 26.48 0.66 -27.90
CA THR A 128 27.33 0.79 -29.10
C THR A 128 28.82 0.96 -28.77
N SER A 129 29.12 1.68 -27.68
CA SER A 129 30.48 1.94 -27.21
C SER A 129 31.12 0.68 -26.65
N PHE A 130 30.38 -0.08 -25.84
CA PHE A 130 30.84 -1.37 -25.30
C PHE A 130 31.12 -2.39 -26.41
N ASN A 131 30.27 -2.45 -27.43
CA ASN A 131 30.49 -3.32 -28.59
C ASN A 131 31.75 -2.96 -29.38
N ARG A 132 32.03 -1.67 -29.55
CA ARG A 132 33.27 -1.22 -30.18
C ARG A 132 34.49 -1.64 -29.35
N ALA A 133 34.44 -1.44 -28.02
CA ALA A 133 35.52 -1.83 -27.12
C ALA A 133 35.85 -3.33 -27.23
N ARG A 134 34.82 -4.19 -27.26
CA ARG A 134 34.98 -5.64 -27.43
C ARG A 134 35.68 -6.01 -28.73
N LEU A 135 35.30 -5.36 -29.83
CA LEU A 135 35.95 -5.59 -31.12
C LEU A 135 37.42 -5.16 -31.12
N GLU A 136 37.75 -4.04 -30.47
CA GLU A 136 39.13 -3.56 -30.36
C GLU A 136 40.00 -4.47 -29.48
N VAL A 137 39.47 -4.92 -28.33
CA VAL A 137 40.12 -5.90 -27.47
C VAL A 137 40.43 -7.20 -28.24
N ALA A 138 39.43 -7.73 -28.96
CA ALA A 138 39.60 -8.95 -29.75
C ALA A 138 40.62 -8.79 -30.90
N GLN A 139 40.74 -7.60 -31.48
CA GLN A 139 41.72 -7.32 -32.53
C GLN A 139 43.17 -7.27 -32.01
N ARG A 140 43.38 -6.68 -30.84
CA ARG A 140 44.73 -6.62 -30.22
C ARG A 140 45.17 -7.96 -29.67
N ASN A 141 44.24 -8.72 -29.08
CA ASN A 141 44.48 -10.06 -28.54
C ASN A 141 45.64 -10.11 -27.52
N GLU A 142 45.67 -9.13 -26.61
CA GLU A 142 46.66 -9.08 -25.54
C GLU A 142 46.12 -9.77 -24.27
N PRO A 143 46.94 -10.52 -23.50
CA PRO A 143 46.43 -11.32 -22.39
C PRO A 143 45.66 -10.54 -21.34
N HIS A 144 46.10 -9.31 -21.01
CA HIS A 144 45.45 -8.48 -20.00
C HIS A 144 44.16 -7.84 -20.53
N LEU A 145 44.16 -7.36 -21.78
CA LEU A 145 42.95 -6.85 -22.45
C LEU A 145 41.89 -7.95 -22.61
N ASN A 146 42.31 -9.18 -22.94
CA ASN A 146 41.40 -10.31 -23.07
C ASN A 146 40.70 -10.64 -21.74
N ASN A 147 41.40 -10.55 -20.61
CA ASN A 147 40.77 -10.73 -19.29
C ASN A 147 39.71 -9.64 -19.03
N LEU A 148 40.01 -8.38 -19.35
CA LEU A 148 39.02 -7.30 -19.24
C LEU A 148 37.85 -7.48 -20.22
N GLY A 149 38.11 -8.02 -21.41
CA GLY A 149 37.08 -8.39 -22.38
C GLY A 149 36.15 -9.48 -21.84
N HIS A 150 36.70 -10.51 -21.19
CA HIS A 150 35.91 -11.54 -20.53
C HIS A 150 35.08 -10.98 -19.37
N GLU A 151 35.68 -10.13 -18.51
CA GLU A 151 34.96 -9.45 -17.43
C GLU A 151 33.80 -8.60 -18.00
N LEU A 152 34.02 -7.90 -19.11
CA LEU A 152 32.99 -7.10 -19.78
C LEU A 152 31.85 -7.97 -20.35
N ASP A 153 32.17 -9.14 -20.91
CA ASP A 153 31.17 -10.08 -21.43
C ASP A 153 30.35 -10.72 -20.29
N GLU A 154 30.99 -11.09 -19.18
CA GLU A 154 30.31 -11.60 -17.98
C GLU A 154 29.31 -10.58 -17.43
N LEU A 155 29.74 -9.32 -17.27
CA LEU A 155 28.86 -8.23 -16.82
C LEU A 155 27.73 -7.94 -17.80
N THR A 156 28.00 -8.07 -19.11
CA THR A 156 26.95 -7.91 -20.13
C THR A 156 25.91 -9.02 -20.05
N SER A 157 26.34 -10.27 -19.83
CA SER A 157 25.41 -11.41 -19.61
C SER A 157 24.58 -11.21 -18.35
N ALA A 158 25.22 -10.83 -17.24
CA ALA A 158 24.53 -10.56 -15.97
C ALA A 158 23.52 -9.42 -16.10
N ARG A 159 23.84 -8.36 -16.85
CA ARG A 159 22.92 -7.25 -17.15
C ARG A 159 21.66 -7.75 -17.85
N GLU A 160 21.79 -8.60 -18.86
CA GLU A 160 20.66 -9.14 -19.61
C GLU A 160 19.78 -10.06 -18.75
N GLU A 161 20.38 -10.87 -17.87
CA GLU A 161 19.64 -11.70 -16.92
C GLU A 161 18.81 -10.85 -15.95
N VAL A 162 19.40 -9.80 -15.36
CA VAL A 162 18.70 -8.89 -14.45
C VAL A 162 17.61 -8.09 -15.17
N LYS A 163 17.84 -7.68 -16.43
CA LYS A 163 16.83 -7.03 -17.28
C LYS A 163 15.65 -7.97 -17.54
N ALA A 164 15.91 -9.24 -17.80
CA ALA A 164 14.86 -10.26 -17.96
C ALA A 164 14.07 -10.46 -16.65
N MET A 165 14.73 -10.40 -15.48
CA MET A 165 14.04 -10.45 -14.19
C MET A 165 13.13 -9.24 -13.98
N LEU A 166 13.55 -8.02 -14.34
CA LEU A 166 12.68 -6.83 -14.29
C LEU A 166 11.43 -6.98 -15.16
N VAL A 167 11.57 -7.59 -16.33
CA VAL A 167 10.42 -7.86 -17.23
C VAL A 167 9.47 -8.89 -16.60
N ALA A 168 9.99 -9.91 -15.92
CA ALA A 168 9.19 -10.98 -15.33
C ALA A 168 8.51 -10.60 -14.00
N TYR A 169 9.22 -9.86 -13.12
CA TYR A 169 8.79 -9.57 -11.75
C TYR A 169 8.35 -8.11 -11.53
N GLY A 170 8.55 -7.23 -12.52
CA GLY A 170 8.23 -5.80 -12.43
C GLY A 170 9.35 -4.96 -11.80
N GLU A 171 9.05 -3.69 -11.48
CA GLU A 171 9.99 -2.72 -10.89
C GLU A 171 10.28 -2.99 -9.40
N ASP A 172 10.83 -4.16 -9.06
CA ASP A 172 11.34 -4.41 -7.71
C ASP A 172 12.56 -3.51 -7.42
N PRO A 173 12.53 -2.66 -6.37
CA PRO A 173 13.65 -1.80 -6.00
C PRO A 173 14.98 -2.54 -5.80
N GLY A 174 14.92 -3.80 -5.35
CA GLY A 174 16.11 -4.63 -5.19
C GLY A 174 16.79 -4.95 -6.53
N ILE A 175 15.99 -5.35 -7.52
CA ILE A 175 16.47 -5.72 -8.86
C ILE A 175 16.98 -4.47 -9.61
N VAL A 176 16.28 -3.33 -9.48
CA VAL A 176 16.74 -2.06 -10.05
C VAL A 176 18.10 -1.64 -9.47
N ARG A 177 18.31 -1.83 -8.16
CA ARG A 177 19.60 -1.55 -7.53
C ARG A 177 20.71 -2.47 -8.04
N GLN A 178 20.43 -3.76 -8.22
CA GLN A 178 21.38 -4.71 -8.78
C GLN A 178 21.76 -4.35 -10.22
N LEU A 179 20.78 -3.96 -11.05
CA LEU A 179 21.04 -3.51 -12.41
C LEU A 179 21.97 -2.29 -12.42
N ALA A 180 21.73 -1.32 -11.53
CA ALA A 180 22.56 -0.12 -11.42
C ALA A 180 23.99 -0.43 -10.96
N GLU A 181 24.17 -1.44 -10.10
CA GLU A 181 25.49 -1.90 -9.64
C GLU A 181 26.27 -2.57 -10.78
N ILE A 182 25.63 -3.50 -11.51
CA ILE A 182 26.21 -4.14 -12.70
C ILE A 182 26.59 -3.10 -13.75
N GLU A 183 25.72 -2.11 -13.99
CA GLU A 183 26.00 -1.07 -14.99
C GLU A 183 27.19 -0.19 -14.60
N ARG A 184 27.38 0.06 -13.30
CA ARG A 184 28.54 0.80 -12.79
C ARG A 184 29.82 -0.01 -12.98
N GLU A 185 29.81 -1.29 -12.62
CA GLU A 185 30.96 -2.19 -12.82
C GLU A 185 31.34 -2.30 -14.30
N ARG A 186 30.32 -2.42 -15.17
CA ARG A 186 30.49 -2.47 -16.63
C ARG A 186 31.20 -1.22 -17.16
N ASN A 187 30.77 -0.05 -16.68
CA ASN A 187 31.41 1.23 -17.01
C ASN A 187 32.85 1.33 -16.48
N ASP A 188 33.13 0.80 -15.29
CA ASP A 188 34.47 0.79 -14.72
C ASP A 188 35.42 -0.14 -15.49
N VAL A 189 34.96 -1.32 -15.94
CA VAL A 189 35.71 -2.20 -16.86
C VAL A 189 35.96 -1.51 -18.19
N TYR A 190 34.95 -0.90 -18.79
CA TYR A 190 35.09 -0.19 -20.06
C TYR A 190 36.10 0.96 -19.96
N ARG A 191 36.09 1.72 -18.86
CA ARG A 191 37.11 2.75 -18.62
C ARG A 191 38.52 2.17 -18.54
N ARG A 192 38.69 1.01 -17.87
CA ARG A 192 39.99 0.31 -17.83
C ARG A 192 40.44 -0.10 -19.23
N ILE A 193 39.53 -0.66 -20.04
CA ILE A 193 39.83 -1.02 -21.44
C ILE A 193 40.29 0.21 -22.24
N ILE A 194 39.59 1.34 -22.15
CA ILE A 194 39.97 2.57 -22.87
C ILE A 194 41.37 3.06 -22.45
N VAL A 195 41.76 2.91 -21.19
CA VAL A 195 43.09 3.36 -20.70
C VAL A 195 44.21 2.49 -21.24
N GLU A 196 43.95 1.19 -21.44
CA GLU A 196 44.93 0.22 -21.95
C GLU A 196 44.98 0.15 -23.50
N LEU A 197 44.00 0.75 -24.18
CA LEU A 197 43.98 0.90 -25.64
C LEU A 197 44.87 2.07 -26.11
#